data_AF-A0A7W5DFM3-F1
#
_entry.id   AF-A0A7W5DFM3-F1
#
_cell.length_a   1.000
_cell.length_b   1.000
_cell.length_c   1.000
_cell.angle_alpha   90.00
_cell.angle_beta   90.00
_cell.angle_gamma   90.00
#
_symmetry.space_group_name_H-M   'P 1'
#
loop_
_entity.id
_entity.type
_entity.pdbx_description
1 polymer ?
#
loop_
_entity_poly.entity_id
_entity_poly.type
_entity_poly.pdbx_seq_one_letter_code
_entity_poly.pdbx_strand_id
1 'polypeptide(L)'
;MPSALTDRATFAGVLAQLVRNRCASGADRTSRTGLQATVPVNERPAVRRGVEGLIDSGVLAVHGEDIGFTADGWQFLAHVQKSQGQKAAVERHHDDPAALERILEKVEQDERFEPYRDLDEVRTLPARLENYRTLRRDKRMPMGWLVVTTVLVIIAAAVVFFIRR
;
A
#
# COMPACT_ATOMS: atom_id res chain seq x y z
N MET A 1 -25.67 -12.75 -1.87
CA MET A 1 -24.41 -13.51 -1.81
C MET A 1 -23.33 -12.63 -2.44
N PRO A 2 -22.16 -12.43 -1.83
CA PRO A 2 -21.07 -11.72 -2.51
C PRO A 2 -20.68 -12.57 -3.72
N SER A 3 -20.94 -12.06 -4.92
CA SER A 3 -20.47 -12.68 -6.17
C SER A 3 -18.95 -12.82 -6.08
N ALA A 4 -18.42 -13.98 -6.47
CA ALA A 4 -16.97 -14.17 -6.54
C ALA A 4 -16.39 -13.12 -7.50
N LEU A 5 -15.37 -12.40 -7.06
CA LEU A 5 -14.64 -11.46 -7.92
C LEU A 5 -13.99 -12.23 -9.07
N THR A 6 -13.96 -11.62 -10.25
CA THR A 6 -13.13 -12.09 -11.35
C THR A 6 -11.65 -11.97 -10.98
N ASP A 7 -10.79 -12.65 -11.74
CA ASP A 7 -9.34 -12.60 -11.54
C ASP A 7 -8.79 -11.19 -11.75
N ARG A 8 -9.31 -10.47 -12.75
CA ARG A 8 -8.96 -9.07 -13.03
C ARG A 8 -9.41 -8.14 -11.90
N ALA A 9 -10.63 -8.30 -11.41
CA ALA A 9 -11.13 -7.54 -10.27
C ALA A 9 -10.35 -7.85 -8.98
N THR A 10 -9.92 -9.10 -8.81
CA THR A 10 -9.06 -9.53 -7.68
C THR A 10 -7.69 -8.86 -7.76
N PHE A 11 -7.05 -8.87 -8.94
CA PHE A 11 -5.76 -8.22 -9.16
C PHE A 11 -5.83 -6.69 -8.95
N ALA A 12 -6.85 -6.04 -9.51
CA ALA A 12 -7.12 -4.61 -9.30
C ALA A 12 -7.34 -4.29 -7.81
N GLY A 13 -8.07 -5.16 -7.10
CA GLY A 13 -8.28 -5.07 -5.66
C GLY A 13 -6.98 -5.14 -4.85
N VAL A 14 -6.05 -6.02 -5.23
CA VAL A 14 -4.72 -6.12 -4.60
C VAL A 14 -3.92 -4.82 -4.80
N LEU A 15 -3.94 -4.25 -6.00
CA LEU A 15 -3.27 -2.99 -6.30
C LEU A 15 -3.88 -1.82 -5.52
N ALA A 16 -5.20 -1.77 -5.40
CA ALA A 16 -5.88 -0.79 -4.57
C ALA A 16 -5.46 -0.91 -3.10
N GLN A 17 -5.45 -2.13 -2.54
CA GLN A 17 -4.97 -2.36 -1.17
C GLN A 17 -3.51 -1.93 -0.98
N LEU A 18 -2.67 -2.14 -1.99
CA LEU A 18 -1.26 -1.72 -1.99
C LEU A 18 -1.11 -0.19 -1.94
N VAL A 19 -1.90 0.54 -2.73
CA VAL A 19 -1.94 2.02 -2.68
C VAL A 19 -2.41 2.49 -1.31
N ARG A 20 -3.46 1.89 -0.78
CA ARG A 20 -4.01 2.18 0.55
C ARG A 20 -2.98 1.98 1.66
N ASN A 21 -2.24 0.87 1.65
CA ASN A 21 -1.18 0.60 2.64
C ASN A 21 0.00 1.58 2.54
N ARG A 22 0.13 2.27 1.39
CA ARG A 22 1.17 3.28 1.17
C ARG A 22 0.75 4.68 1.56
N CYS A 23 -0.54 5.01 1.48
CA CYS A 23 -1.10 6.19 2.11
C CYS A 23 -0.68 6.19 3.59
N ALA A 24 -0.05 7.27 4.06
CA ALA A 24 0.41 7.35 5.45
C ALA A 24 -0.80 7.25 6.39
N SER A 25 -0.66 6.71 7.60
CA SER A 25 -1.76 6.72 8.58
C SER A 25 -2.31 8.13 8.75
N GLY A 26 -3.50 8.38 8.22
CA GLY A 26 -4.18 9.69 8.24
C GLY A 26 -4.09 10.53 6.96
N ALA A 27 -3.30 10.13 5.96
CA ALA A 27 -3.27 10.78 4.64
C ALA A 27 -4.09 9.97 3.63
N ASP A 28 -4.90 10.62 2.81
CA ASP A 28 -5.67 9.96 1.73
C ASP A 28 -4.89 9.78 0.42
N ARG A 29 -3.61 10.18 0.41
CA ARG A 29 -2.78 10.26 -0.79
C ARG A 29 -1.39 9.67 -0.58
N THR A 30 -0.78 9.25 -1.67
CA THR A 30 0.60 8.76 -1.70
C THR A 30 1.32 9.15 -2.99
N SER A 31 2.62 9.39 -2.91
CA SER A 31 3.44 9.75 -4.07
C SER A 31 3.61 8.56 -5.01
N ARG A 32 3.44 8.78 -6.32
CA ARG A 32 3.63 7.75 -7.36
C ARG A 32 5.05 7.19 -7.34
N THR A 33 6.05 8.05 -7.21
CA THR A 33 7.46 7.64 -7.15
C THR A 33 7.76 6.91 -5.85
N GLY A 34 7.19 7.39 -4.74
CA GLY A 34 7.29 6.77 -3.42
C GLY A 34 6.65 5.38 -3.32
N LEU A 35 5.61 5.11 -4.12
CA LEU A 35 4.98 3.79 -4.27
C LEU A 35 5.88 2.83 -5.05
N GLN A 36 6.38 3.26 -6.20
CA GLN A 36 7.26 2.44 -7.06
C GLN A 36 8.58 2.09 -6.38
N ALA A 37 9.12 2.98 -5.54
CA ALA A 37 10.35 2.74 -4.79
C ALA A 37 10.24 1.61 -3.74
N THR A 38 9.02 1.25 -3.33
CA THR A 38 8.76 0.17 -2.36
C THR A 38 8.48 -1.18 -3.00
N VAL A 39 8.28 -1.22 -4.32
CA VAL A 39 7.99 -2.45 -5.07
C VAL A 39 9.28 -3.09 -5.59
N PRO A 40 9.44 -4.43 -5.51
CA PRO A 40 10.51 -5.18 -6.14
C PRO A 40 10.64 -4.86 -7.63
N VAL A 41 11.88 -4.80 -8.14
CA VAL A 41 12.15 -4.32 -9.51
C VAL A 41 11.42 -5.14 -10.58
N ASN A 42 11.29 -6.45 -10.36
CA ASN A 42 10.57 -7.37 -11.24
C ASN A 42 9.04 -7.14 -11.27
N GLU A 43 8.47 -6.53 -10.23
CA GLU A 43 7.02 -6.28 -10.11
C GLU A 43 6.64 -4.85 -10.51
N ARG A 44 7.60 -3.91 -10.53
CA ARG A 44 7.37 -2.49 -10.88
C ARG A 44 6.63 -2.27 -12.20
N PRO A 45 6.96 -2.96 -13.32
CA PRO A 45 6.26 -2.71 -14.59
C PRO A 45 4.77 -3.09 -14.52
N ALA A 46 4.44 -4.17 -13.81
CA ALA A 46 3.06 -4.61 -13.62
C ALA A 46 2.31 -3.67 -12.67
N VAL A 47 2.91 -3.31 -11.53
CA VAL A 47 2.30 -2.37 -10.58
C VAL A 47 2.11 -0.99 -11.21
N ARG A 48 3.08 -0.49 -11.98
CA ARG A 48 2.93 0.78 -12.70
C ARG A 48 1.76 0.73 -13.68
N ARG A 49 1.70 -0.28 -14.54
CA ARG A 49 0.60 -0.43 -15.52
C ARG A 49 -0.76 -0.55 -14.82
N GLY A 50 -0.85 -1.36 -13.78
CA GLY A 50 -2.08 -1.52 -13.03
C GLY A 50 -2.52 -0.26 -12.27
N VAL A 51 -1.58 0.52 -11.74
CA VAL A 51 -1.89 1.82 -11.11
C VAL A 51 -2.42 2.83 -12.13
N GLU A 52 -1.86 2.88 -13.35
CA GLU A 52 -2.46 3.68 -14.43
C GLU A 52 -3.87 3.18 -14.77
N GLY A 53 -4.08 1.86 -14.81
CA GLY A 53 -5.41 1.27 -15.01
C GLY A 53 -6.41 1.70 -13.94
N LEU A 54 -5.99 1.75 -12.68
CA LEU A 54 -6.83 2.23 -11.58
C LEU A 54 -7.15 3.73 -11.68
N ILE A 55 -6.28 4.52 -12.30
CA ILE A 55 -6.55 5.94 -12.57
C ILE A 55 -7.58 6.05 -13.69
N ASP A 56 -7.39 5.33 -14.80
CA ASP A 56 -8.29 5.39 -15.96
C ASP A 56 -9.68 4.80 -15.66
N SER A 57 -9.75 3.81 -14.77
CA SER A 57 -11.03 3.25 -14.31
C SER A 57 -11.81 4.20 -13.39
N GLY A 58 -11.13 5.22 -12.83
CA GLY A 58 -11.71 6.19 -11.90
C GLY A 58 -11.61 5.78 -10.43
N VAL A 59 -10.88 4.70 -10.11
CA VAL A 59 -10.61 4.28 -8.72
C VAL A 59 -9.64 5.23 -8.03
N LEU A 60 -8.64 5.72 -8.76
CA LEU A 60 -7.64 6.67 -8.28
C LEU A 60 -7.72 7.99 -9.04
N ALA A 61 -7.42 9.09 -8.36
CA ALA A 61 -7.22 10.41 -8.95
C ALA A 61 -5.77 10.88 -8.75
N VAL A 62 -5.25 11.58 -9.77
CA VAL A 62 -3.94 12.21 -9.73
C VAL A 62 -4.07 13.63 -9.16
N HIS A 63 -3.23 13.95 -8.19
CA HIS A 63 -3.13 15.28 -7.57
C HIS A 63 -1.67 15.74 -7.60
N GLY A 64 -1.26 16.36 -8.71
CA GLY A 64 0.14 16.69 -8.94
C GLY A 64 0.98 15.42 -9.08
N GLU A 65 1.94 15.21 -8.19
CA GLU A 65 2.79 14.00 -8.16
C GLU A 65 2.18 12.85 -7.35
N ASP A 66 1.11 13.13 -6.60
CA ASP A 66 0.45 12.19 -5.73
C ASP A 66 -0.77 11.53 -6.38
N ILE A 67 -1.15 10.37 -5.86
CA ILE A 67 -2.37 9.66 -6.19
C ILE A 67 -3.17 9.40 -4.92
N GLY A 68 -4.49 9.45 -5.03
CA GLY A 68 -5.42 9.15 -3.94
C GLY A 68 -6.68 8.50 -4.46
N PHE A 69 -7.46 7.90 -3.56
CA PHE A 69 -8.73 7.28 -3.91
C PHE A 69 -9.82 8.32 -4.16
N THR A 70 -10.65 8.08 -5.18
CA THR A 70 -11.91 8.79 -5.42
C THR A 70 -13.00 8.25 -4.49
N ALA A 71 -14.18 8.89 -4.44
CA ALA A 71 -15.33 8.37 -3.70
C ALA A 71 -15.72 6.96 -4.18
N ASP A 72 -15.81 6.78 -5.49
CA ASP A 72 -16.11 5.48 -6.12
C ASP A 72 -14.97 4.47 -5.91
N GLY A 73 -13.71 4.93 -5.85
CA GLY A 73 -12.55 4.10 -5.55
C GLY A 73 -12.55 3.54 -4.14
N TRP A 74 -13.04 4.31 -3.16
CA TRP A 74 -13.26 3.80 -1.80
C TRP A 74 -14.37 2.75 -1.76
N GLN A 75 -15.44 2.96 -2.52
CA GLN A 75 -16.52 1.99 -2.64
C GLN A 75 -16.03 0.67 -3.28
N PHE A 76 -15.24 0.76 -4.36
CA PHE A 76 -14.59 -0.40 -4.98
C PHE A 76 -13.70 -1.16 -3.99
N LEU A 77 -12.86 -0.45 -3.24
CA LEU A 77 -11.98 -1.05 -2.24
C LEU A 77 -12.78 -1.75 -1.13
N ALA A 78 -13.86 -1.15 -0.66
CA ALA A 78 -14.75 -1.75 0.35
C ALA A 78 -15.45 -3.01 -0.19
N HIS A 79 -15.90 -2.98 -1.46
CA HIS A 79 -16.49 -4.13 -2.13
C HIS A 79 -15.50 -5.31 -2.19
N VAL A 80 -14.26 -5.05 -2.61
CA VAL A 80 -13.20 -6.07 -2.69
C VAL A 80 -12.84 -6.63 -1.31
N GLN A 81 -12.72 -5.78 -0.29
CA GLN A 81 -12.44 -6.25 1.08
C GLN A 81 -13.56 -7.16 1.59
N LYS A 82 -14.83 -6.79 1.33
CA LYS A 82 -16.01 -7.57 1.73
C LYS A 82 -16.08 -8.91 1.01
N SER A 83 -15.79 -8.97 -0.29
CA SER A 83 -15.78 -10.24 -1.05
C SER A 83 -14.63 -11.16 -0.63
N GLN A 84 -13.54 -10.60 -0.09
CA GLN A 84 -12.41 -11.36 0.48
C GLN A 84 -12.59 -11.72 1.96
N GLY A 85 -13.74 -11.39 2.57
CA GLY A 85 -14.00 -11.64 3.99
C GLY A 85 -13.16 -10.78 4.96
N GLN A 86 -12.51 -9.73 4.45
CA GLN A 86 -11.75 -8.79 5.27
C GLN A 86 -12.69 -7.75 5.89
N LYS A 87 -12.39 -7.31 7.10
CA LYS A 87 -13.13 -6.20 7.74
C LYS A 87 -12.88 -4.93 6.93
N ALA A 88 -13.93 -4.34 6.37
CA ALA A 88 -13.85 -3.08 5.65
C ALA A 88 -13.20 -2.04 6.55
N ALA A 89 -12.02 -1.59 6.15
CA ALA A 89 -11.17 -0.85 7.08
C ALA A 89 -11.38 0.67 6.98
N VAL A 90 -12.24 1.12 6.06
CA VAL A 90 -12.85 2.45 6.04
C VAL A 90 -14.26 2.30 5.43
N GLU A 91 -15.31 2.38 6.24
CA GLU A 91 -16.67 2.61 5.73
C GLU A 91 -16.82 4.11 5.45
N ARG A 92 -16.54 4.53 4.21
CA ARG A 92 -17.01 5.84 3.73
C ARG A 92 -18.42 5.61 3.19
N HIS A 93 -19.40 6.34 3.70
CA HIS A 93 -20.78 6.30 3.22
C HIS A 93 -20.89 6.96 1.84
N HIS A 94 -20.41 6.24 0.82
CA HIS A 94 -20.68 6.52 -0.59
C HIS A 94 -21.14 5.21 -1.21
N ASP A 95 -22.43 5.13 -1.51
CA ASP A 95 -23.06 3.92 -2.04
C ASP A 95 -23.80 4.27 -3.33
N ASP A 96 -23.07 4.23 -4.45
CA ASP A 96 -23.63 4.26 -5.79
C ASP A 96 -23.35 2.91 -6.48
N PRO A 97 -24.32 1.97 -6.47
CA PRO A 97 -24.14 0.66 -7.10
C PRO A 97 -23.82 0.75 -8.59
N ALA A 98 -24.33 1.77 -9.29
CA ALA A 98 -24.09 1.94 -10.73
C ALA A 98 -22.67 2.45 -11.00
N ALA A 99 -22.11 3.29 -10.12
CA ALA A 99 -20.70 3.69 -10.21
C ALA A 99 -19.77 2.50 -9.99
N LEU A 100 -20.07 1.66 -9.00
CA LEU A 100 -19.31 0.45 -8.73
C LEU A 100 -19.35 -0.51 -9.91
N GLU A 101 -20.51 -0.73 -10.52
CA GLU A 101 -20.66 -1.61 -11.69
C GLU A 101 -19.86 -1.10 -12.89
N ARG A 102 -19.89 0.22 -13.16
CA ARG A 102 -19.05 0.84 -14.21
C ARG A 102 -17.56 0.63 -13.96
N ILE A 103 -17.11 0.72 -12.71
CA ILE A 103 -15.70 0.47 -12.36
C ILE A 103 -15.35 -1.00 -12.60
N LEU A 104 -16.20 -1.93 -12.14
CA LEU A 104 -15.98 -3.36 -12.32
C LEU A 104 -15.94 -3.73 -13.81
N GLU A 105 -16.83 -3.17 -14.62
CA GLU A 105 -16.84 -3.36 -16.07
C GLU A 105 -15.54 -2.85 -16.73
N LYS A 106 -15.11 -1.63 -16.38
CA LYS A 106 -13.84 -1.09 -16.89
C LYS A 106 -12.64 -1.93 -16.49
N VAL A 107 -12.60 -2.41 -15.25
CA VAL A 107 -11.55 -3.30 -14.75
C VAL A 107 -11.57 -4.63 -15.49
N GLU A 108 -12.75 -5.17 -15.76
CA GLU A 108 -12.88 -6.44 -16.48
C GLU A 108 -12.43 -6.32 -17.94
N GLN A 109 -12.65 -5.18 -18.59
CA GLN A 109 -12.26 -4.96 -19.99
C GLN A 109 -10.79 -4.57 -20.17
N ASP A 110 -10.10 -4.17 -19.10
CA ASP A 110 -8.73 -3.64 -19.19
C ASP A 110 -7.67 -4.74 -19.01
N GLU A 111 -6.94 -5.00 -20.10
CA GLU A 111 -5.85 -5.99 -20.19
C GLU A 111 -4.72 -5.72 -19.17
N ARG A 112 -4.58 -4.49 -18.67
CA ARG A 112 -3.57 -4.16 -17.64
C ARG A 112 -3.85 -4.85 -16.31
N PHE A 113 -5.07 -5.34 -16.09
CA PHE A 113 -5.45 -6.12 -14.91
C PHE A 113 -5.37 -7.63 -15.11
N GLU A 114 -4.93 -8.09 -16.28
CA GLU A 114 -4.66 -9.51 -16.48
C GLU A 114 -3.53 -9.97 -15.55
N PRO A 115 -3.78 -10.96 -14.68
CA PRO A 115 -2.76 -11.44 -13.74
C PRO A 115 -1.55 -11.98 -14.50
N TYR A 116 -0.39 -11.37 -14.29
CA TYR A 116 0.88 -11.79 -14.92
C TYR A 116 1.50 -13.03 -14.26
N ARG A 117 0.88 -13.53 -13.18
CA ARG A 117 1.25 -14.70 -12.37
C ARG A 117 0.00 -15.30 -11.75
N ASP A 118 0.17 -16.46 -11.13
CA ASP A 118 -0.83 -17.10 -10.29
C ASP A 118 -1.40 -16.09 -9.26
N LEU A 119 -2.72 -16.06 -9.14
CA LEU A 119 -3.45 -15.17 -8.25
C LEU A 119 -3.06 -15.36 -6.79
N ASP A 120 -2.66 -16.56 -6.38
CA ASP A 120 -2.24 -16.80 -5.00
C ASP A 120 -0.91 -16.09 -4.69
N GLU A 121 0.01 -16.02 -5.65
CA GLU A 121 1.21 -15.19 -5.51
C GLU A 121 0.88 -13.70 -5.49
N VAL A 122 -0.06 -13.26 -6.34
CA VAL A 122 -0.50 -11.86 -6.42
C VAL A 122 -1.16 -11.43 -5.11
N ARG A 123 -2.06 -12.25 -4.55
CA ARG A 123 -2.77 -11.97 -3.30
C ARG A 123 -1.82 -11.77 -2.13
N THR A 124 -0.64 -12.40 -2.17
CA THR A 124 0.40 -12.21 -1.16
C THR A 124 1.26 -10.96 -1.37
N LEU A 125 1.16 -10.26 -2.52
CA LEU A 125 1.96 -9.06 -2.81
C LEU A 125 1.87 -8.00 -1.72
N PRO A 126 0.69 -7.62 -1.19
CA PRO A 126 0.61 -6.62 -0.13
C PRO A 126 1.36 -7.06 1.13
N ALA A 127 1.21 -8.32 1.54
CA ALA A 127 1.88 -8.89 2.71
C ALA A 127 3.40 -9.02 2.49
N ARG A 128 3.84 -9.44 1.29
CA ARG A 128 5.25 -9.51 0.91
C ARG A 128 5.88 -8.12 0.94
N LEU A 129 5.21 -7.10 0.42
CA LEU A 129 5.68 -5.72 0.44
C LEU A 129 5.73 -5.14 1.85
N GLU A 130 4.79 -5.50 2.70
CA GLU A 130 4.82 -5.15 4.13
C GLU A 130 6.03 -5.79 4.84
N ASN A 131 6.34 -7.06 4.56
CA ASN A 131 7.53 -7.74 5.07
C ASN A 131 8.84 -7.13 4.54
N TYR A 132 8.91 -6.74 3.26
CA TYR A 132 10.07 -6.01 2.75
C TYR A 132 10.22 -4.64 3.40
N ARG A 133 9.10 -3.99 3.76
CA ARG A 133 9.09 -2.70 4.47
C ARG A 133 9.60 -2.84 5.90
N THR A 134 9.19 -3.86 6.66
CA THR A 134 9.70 -4.10 8.01
C THR A 134 11.19 -4.35 7.99
N LEU A 135 11.67 -5.21 7.08
CA LEU A 135 13.11 -5.45 6.87
C LEU A 135 13.90 -4.17 6.53
N ARG A 136 13.37 -3.29 5.68
CA ARG A 136 14.03 -2.02 5.32
C ARG A 136 13.95 -0.97 6.43
N ARG A 137 12.90 -1.03 7.26
CA ARG A 137 12.72 -0.15 8.43
C ARG A 137 13.65 -0.56 9.56
N ASP A 138 13.84 -1.86 9.80
CA ASP A 138 14.83 -2.38 10.75
C ASP A 138 16.26 -2.07 10.33
N LYS A 139 16.54 -2.04 9.03
CA LYS A 139 17.88 -1.66 8.53
C LYS A 139 18.20 -0.17 8.74
N ARG A 140 17.20 0.67 9.03
CA ARG A 140 17.42 2.03 9.55
C ARG A 140 17.50 1.95 11.06
N MET A 141 18.61 1.42 11.60
CA MET A 141 18.95 1.67 13.01
C MET A 141 18.93 3.19 13.20
N PRO A 142 18.10 3.72 14.14
CA PRO A 142 18.11 5.14 14.41
C PRO A 142 19.50 5.47 14.94
N MET A 143 20.27 6.24 14.17
CA MET A 143 21.61 6.72 14.53
C MET A 143 21.65 7.30 15.96
N GLY A 144 20.52 7.83 16.44
CA GLY A 144 20.34 8.31 17.81
C GLY A 144 20.58 7.27 18.91
N TRP A 145 20.37 5.98 18.68
CA TRP A 145 20.59 4.96 19.72
C TRP A 145 22.07 4.67 19.94
N LEU A 146 22.90 4.74 18.90
CA LEU A 146 24.36 4.65 19.02
C LEU A 146 24.96 5.88 19.72
N VAL A 147 24.38 7.06 19.52
CA VAL A 147 24.83 8.29 20.19
C VAL A 147 24.47 8.26 21.69
N VAL A 148 23.27 7.77 22.04
CA VAL A 148 22.85 7.68 23.44
C VAL A 148 23.74 6.70 24.23
N THR A 149 24.09 5.55 23.65
CA THR A 149 24.96 4.58 24.35
C THR A 149 26.39 5.09 24.51
N THR A 150 26.95 5.78 23.51
CA THR A 150 28.30 6.37 23.62
C THR A 150 28.36 7.49 24.65
N VAL A 151 27.36 8.38 24.70
CA VAL A 151 27.33 9.48 25.69
C VAL A 151 27.20 8.93 27.12
N LEU A 152 26.40 7.89 27.34
CA LEU A 152 26.25 7.26 28.66
C LEU A 152 27.55 6.64 29.17
N VAL A 153 28.32 5.98 28.30
CA VAL A 153 29.61 5.40 28.66
C VAL A 153 30.63 6.48 29.02
N ILE A 154 30.65 7.60 28.30
CA ILE A 154 31.57 8.72 28.58
C ILE A 154 31.24 9.38 29.92
N ILE A 155 29.95 9.60 30.22
CA ILE A 155 29.52 10.19 31.50
C ILE A 155 29.87 9.25 32.66
N ALA A 156 29.62 7.94 32.52
CA ALA A 156 29.97 6.98 33.56
C ALA A 156 31.49 6.94 33.82
N ALA A 157 32.31 6.98 32.77
CA ALA A 157 33.76 7.02 32.91
C ALA A 157 34.25 8.32 33.58
N ALA A 158 33.66 9.47 33.23
CA ALA A 158 34.01 10.75 33.84
C ALA A 158 33.64 10.82 35.33
N VAL A 159 32.47 10.30 35.72
CA VAL A 159 32.05 10.25 37.13
C VAL A 159 32.96 9.32 37.94
N VAL A 160 33.29 8.13 37.42
CA VAL A 160 34.21 7.20 38.10
C VAL A 160 35.61 7.81 38.25
N PHE A 161 36.10 8.53 37.23
CA PHE A 161 37.39 9.20 37.28
C PHE A 161 37.41 10.35 38.31
N PHE A 162 36.30 11.08 38.46
CA PHE A 162 36.18 12.19 39.41
C PHE A 162 36.06 11.70 40.86
N ILE A 163 35.43 10.54 41.10
CA ILE A 163 35.30 9.95 42.45
C ILE A 163 36.62 9.29 42.91
N ARG A 164 37.46 8.83 41.98
CA ARG A 164 38.75 8.17 42.29
C ARG A 164 39.94 9.11 42.47
N ARG A 165 39.77 10.42 42.27
CA ARG A 165 40.81 11.44 42.44
C ARG A 165 40.65 12.18 43.76
#